data_AF-A0A7R9PPR2-F1
#
_entry.id   AF-A0A7R9PPR2-F1
#
_cell.length_a   1.000
_cell.length_b   1.000
_cell.length_c   1.000
_cell.angle_alpha   90.00
_cell.angle_beta   90.00
_cell.angle_gamma   90.00
#
_symmetry.space_group_name_H-M   'P 1'
#
loop_
_entity.id
_entity.type
_entity.pdbx_description
1 polymer ?
#
loop_
_entity_poly.entity_id
_entity_poly.type
_entity_poly.pdbx_seq_one_letter_code
_entity_poly.pdbx_strand_id
1 'polypeptide(L)'
;MADRLTQLQDAVNQQADNFCNSVGILQQFSTPSKFPGFDRSGSQTPSQTTQQQEDHAHLFATVIARCAKDIDVLIESLPSEDSSTEIQ
;
A
#
# COMPACT_ATOMS: atom_id res chain seq x y z
N MET A 1 20.83 5.79 20.58
CA MET A 1 19.58 6.54 20.34
C MET A 1 19.41 6.72 18.83
N ALA A 2 19.19 5.61 18.11
CA ALA A 2 19.04 5.53 16.64
C ALA A 2 17.56 5.36 16.23
N ASP A 3 16.65 5.64 17.17
CA ASP A 3 15.27 5.12 17.17
C ASP A 3 14.43 5.58 15.97
N ARG A 4 14.64 6.82 15.50
CA ARG A 4 13.88 7.41 14.39
C ARG A 4 14.30 6.89 13.03
N LEU A 5 15.60 6.65 12.82
CA LEU A 5 16.10 6.10 11.56
C LEU A 5 15.66 4.64 11.41
N THR A 6 15.67 3.88 12.50
CA THR A 6 15.13 2.51 12.55
C THR A 6 13.63 2.51 12.29
N GLN A 7 12.86 3.38 12.97
CA GLN A 7 11.41 3.53 12.72
C GLN A 7 11.09 3.89 11.26
N LEU A 8 11.87 4.77 10.64
CA LEU A 8 11.69 5.11 9.23
C LEU A 8 11.92 3.88 8.34
N GLN A 9 12.96 3.09 8.63
CA GLN A 9 13.26 1.86 7.90
C GLN A 9 12.13 0.82 8.04
N ASP A 10 11.61 0.64 9.25
CA ASP A 10 10.48 -0.24 9.52
C ASP A 10 9.20 0.23 8.81
N ALA A 11 8.93 1.55 8.81
CA ALA A 11 7.78 2.13 8.11
C ALA A 11 7.88 1.95 6.59
N VAL A 12 9.06 2.12 6.00
CA VAL A 12 9.30 1.88 4.56
C VAL A 12 9.14 0.40 4.21
N ASN A 13 9.63 -0.52 5.04
CA ASN A 13 9.40 -1.96 4.84
C ASN A 13 7.90 -2.29 4.89
N GLN A 14 7.19 -1.76 5.87
CA GLN A 14 5.74 -1.95 6.01
C GLN A 14 4.97 -1.36 4.81
N GLN A 15 5.42 -0.24 4.26
CA GLN A 15 4.85 0.34 3.04
C GLN A 15 5.04 -0.59 1.82
N ALA A 16 6.20 -1.24 1.70
CA ALA A 16 6.46 -2.22 0.64
C ALA A 16 5.56 -3.46 0.77
N ASP A 17 5.37 -3.96 2.00
CA ASP A 17 4.45 -5.07 2.27
C ASP A 17 3.00 -4.70 1.93
N ASN A 18 2.55 -3.48 2.27
CA ASN A 18 1.22 -2.99 1.91
C ASN A 18 1.00 -2.99 0.39
N PHE A 19 2.00 -2.61 -0.40
CA PHE A 19 1.93 -2.69 -1.86
C PHE A 19 1.88 -4.14 -2.35
N CYS A 20 2.73 -5.02 -1.85
CA CYS A 20 2.76 -6.42 -2.27
C CYS A 20 1.44 -7.15 -1.95
N ASN A 21 0.95 -6.99 -0.71
CA ASN A 21 -0.27 -7.62 -0.24
C ASN A 21 -1.51 -7.11 -0.99
N SER A 22 -1.58 -5.79 -1.23
CA SER A 22 -2.70 -5.21 -1.97
C SER A 22 -2.76 -5.72 -3.40
N VAL A 23 -1.62 -5.81 -4.10
CA VAL A 23 -1.56 -6.35 -5.47
C VAL A 23 -2.02 -7.81 -5.51
N GLY A 24 -1.56 -8.65 -4.58
CA GLY A 24 -1.95 -10.06 -4.51
C GLY A 24 -3.45 -10.25 -4.31
N ILE A 25 -4.02 -9.53 -3.35
CA ILE A 25 -5.46 -9.58 -3.06
C ILE A 25 -6.27 -9.03 -4.23
N LEU A 26 -5.92 -7.86 -4.77
CA LEU A 26 -6.65 -7.27 -5.89
C LEU A 26 -6.66 -8.18 -7.13
N GLN A 27 -5.57 -8.90 -7.39
CA GLN A 27 -5.54 -9.91 -8.46
C GLN A 27 -6.42 -11.12 -8.15
N GLN A 28 -6.39 -11.62 -6.92
CA GLN A 28 -7.20 -12.78 -6.50
C GLN A 28 -8.71 -12.53 -6.66
N PHE A 29 -9.15 -11.30 -6.39
CA PHE A 29 -10.56 -10.90 -6.53
C PHE A 29 -10.88 -10.26 -7.89
N SER A 30 -9.89 -10.13 -8.78
CA SER A 30 -10.12 -9.57 -10.11
C SER A 30 -10.96 -10.50 -10.98
N THR A 31 -12.03 -9.96 -11.55
CA THR A 31 -12.81 -10.68 -12.56
C THR A 31 -12.16 -10.53 -13.93
N PRO A 32 -12.10 -11.60 -14.75
CA PRO A 32 -11.61 -11.51 -16.13
C PRO A 32 -12.36 -10.44 -16.92
N SER A 33 -11.63 -9.51 -17.53
CA SER A 33 -12.25 -8.50 -18.41
C SER A 33 -12.84 -9.16 -19.65
N LYS A 34 -14.04 -8.73 -20.03
CA LYS A 34 -14.69 -9.16 -21.27
C LYS A 34 -14.24 -8.22 -22.39
N PHE A 35 -13.55 -8.75 -23.38
CA PHE A 35 -13.27 -8.02 -24.62
C PHE A 35 -14.45 -8.18 -25.59
N PRO A 36 -14.82 -7.13 -26.37
CA PRO A 36 -15.82 -7.26 -27.41
C PRO A 36 -15.41 -8.38 -28.39
N GLY A 37 -16.26 -9.41 -28.55
CA GLY A 37 -15.99 -10.57 -29.42
C GLY A 37 -15.34 -11.79 -28.75
N PHE A 38 -15.10 -11.76 -27.43
CA PHE A 38 -14.58 -12.91 -26.67
C PHE A 38 -15.63 -13.48 -25.71
N ASP A 39 -16.66 -14.13 -26.26
CA ASP A 39 -17.64 -14.91 -25.50
C ASP A 39 -17.07 -16.28 -25.13
N ARG A 40 -16.13 -16.33 -24.17
CA ARG A 40 -15.87 -17.58 -23.44
C ARG A 40 -17.09 -17.87 -22.57
N SER A 41 -18.02 -18.63 -23.12
CA SER A 41 -19.11 -19.31 -22.41
C SER A 41 -18.51 -20.41 -21.51
N GLY A 42 -17.81 -20.02 -20.45
CA GLY A 42 -17.19 -20.91 -19.48
C GLY A 42 -17.26 -20.30 -18.09
N SER A 43 -18.18 -20.81 -17.28
CA SER A 43 -18.32 -20.57 -15.84
C SER A 43 -18.33 -19.10 -15.39
N GLN A 44 -19.46 -18.43 -15.56
CA GLN A 44 -19.78 -17.23 -14.78
C GLN A 44 -20.20 -17.66 -13.37
N THR A 45 -19.31 -17.57 -12.39
CA THR A 45 -19.72 -17.51 -10.98
C THR A 45 -20.23 -16.09 -10.66
N PRO A 46 -21.27 -15.97 -9.83
CA PRO A 46 -22.08 -14.76 -9.77
C PRO A 46 -21.36 -13.56 -9.16
N SER A 47 -21.50 -12.43 -9.87
CA SER A 47 -21.44 -10.98 -9.58
C SER A 47 -21.33 -10.42 -8.14
N GLN A 48 -21.18 -11.20 -7.07
CA GLN A 48 -21.03 -10.71 -5.69
C GLN A 48 -19.62 -10.20 -5.37
N THR A 49 -18.60 -10.56 -6.15
CA THR A 49 -17.20 -10.20 -5.88
C THR A 49 -16.83 -8.76 -6.24
N THR A 50 -17.56 -8.09 -7.14
CA THR A 50 -17.21 -6.75 -7.60
C THR A 50 -17.29 -5.69 -6.49
N GLN A 51 -18.30 -5.79 -5.62
CA GLN A 51 -18.47 -4.84 -4.53
C GLN A 51 -17.42 -5.02 -3.41
N GLN A 52 -17.03 -6.26 -3.12
CA GLN A 52 -15.90 -6.54 -2.22
C GLN A 52 -14.56 -6.12 -2.82
N GLN A 53 -14.42 -6.20 -4.15
CA GLN A 53 -13.20 -5.76 -4.83
C GLN A 53 -12.97 -4.25 -4.69
N GLU A 54 -14.03 -3.44 -4.87
CA GLU A 54 -13.95 -1.99 -4.67
C GLU A 54 -13.65 -1.63 -3.21
N ASP A 55 -14.22 -2.36 -2.24
CA ASP A 55 -13.96 -2.16 -0.81
C ASP A 55 -12.49 -2.46 -0.46
N HIS A 56 -11.94 -3.58 -0.96
CA HIS A 56 -10.54 -3.91 -0.78
C HIS A 56 -9.61 -2.87 -1.41
N ALA A 57 -9.91 -2.40 -2.63
CA ALA A 57 -9.12 -1.36 -3.29
C ALA A 57 -9.10 -0.06 -2.47
N HIS A 58 -10.26 0.37 -1.97
CA HIS A 58 -10.36 1.55 -1.11
C HIS A 58 -9.63 1.39 0.22
N LEU A 59 -9.77 0.23 0.86
CA LEU A 59 -9.09 -0.08 2.12
C LEU A 59 -7.57 -0.02 1.94
N PHE A 60 -7.03 -0.71 0.94
CA PHE A 60 -5.59 -0.69 0.68
C PHE A 60 -5.09 0.69 0.29
N ALA A 61 -5.82 1.44 -0.54
CA ALA A 61 -5.47 2.81 -0.86
C ALA A 61 -5.38 3.70 0.40
N THR A 62 -6.32 3.52 1.34
CA THR A 62 -6.33 4.25 2.61
C THR A 62 -5.12 3.90 3.48
N VAL A 63 -4.81 2.61 3.60
CA VAL A 63 -3.67 2.13 4.41
C VAL A 63 -2.35 2.60 3.82
N ILE A 64 -2.19 2.49 2.50
CA ILE A 64 -1.01 2.96 1.76
C ILE A 64 -0.83 4.47 1.93
N ALA A 65 -1.89 5.27 1.73
CA ALA A 65 -1.81 6.72 1.85
C ALA A 65 -1.49 7.16 3.28
N ARG A 66 -2.05 6.48 4.28
CA ARG A 66 -1.74 6.75 5.68
C ARG A 66 -0.27 6.44 6.02
N CYS A 67 0.21 5.26 5.64
CA CYS A 67 1.58 4.85 5.91
C CYS A 67 2.60 5.77 5.22
N ALA A 68 2.32 6.22 3.98
CA ALA A 68 3.12 7.25 3.31
C ALA A 68 3.17 8.57 4.10
N LYS A 69 2.02 9.02 4.64
CA LYS A 69 1.97 10.23 5.46
C LYS A 69 2.71 10.08 6.79
N ASP A 70 2.64 8.91 7.40
CA ASP A 70 3.38 8.61 8.63
C ASP A 70 4.91 8.62 8.35
N ILE A 71 5.34 8.14 7.18
CA ILE A 71 6.73 8.25 6.69
C ILE A 71 7.14 9.71 6.52
N ASP A 72 6.32 10.54 5.86
CA ASP A 72 6.61 11.98 5.70
C ASP A 72 6.79 12.68 7.05
N VAL A 73 5.89 12.44 8.01
CA VAL A 73 6.00 13.00 9.37
C VAL A 73 7.25 12.49 10.09
N LEU A 74 7.61 11.22 9.92
CA LEU A 74 8.84 10.68 10.49
C LEU A 74 10.07 11.37 9.91
N ILE A 75 10.10 11.65 8.60
CA ILE A 75 11.17 12.39 7.92
C ILE A 75 11.24 13.83 8.45
N GLU A 76 10.11 14.54 8.55
CA GLU A 76 10.06 15.90 9.13
C GLU A 76 10.52 15.95 10.59
N SER A 77 10.35 14.84 11.33
CA SER A 77 10.77 14.72 12.73
C SER A 77 12.25 14.35 12.91
N LEU A 78 12.97 14.07 11.82
CA LEU A 78 14.41 13.80 11.92
C LEU A 78 15.13 15.08 12.34
N PRO A 79 16.04 15.02 13.33
CA PRO A 79 16.84 16.17 13.69
C PRO A 79 17.67 16.60 12.48
N SER A 80 17.64 17.89 12.15
CA SER A 80 18.42 18.47 11.05
C SER A 80 19.90 18.11 11.20
N GLU A 81 20.57 17.71 10.11
CA GLU A 81 22.00 17.36 10.13
C GLU A 81 22.90 18.51 10.66
N ASP A 82 22.42 19.76 10.65
CA ASP A 82 23.09 20.92 11.25
C ASP A 82 23.19 20.87 12.79
N SER A 83 22.42 20.02 13.49
CA SER A 83 22.42 19.99 14.97
C SER A 83 23.60 19.22 15.58
N SER A 84 24.39 18.51 14.77
CA SER A 84 25.40 17.55 15.27
C SER A 84 26.85 17.96 15.05
N THR A 85 27.15 19.11 14.41
CA THR A 85 28.55 19.49 14.13
C THR A 85 29.06 20.73 14.88
N GLU A 86 28.21 21.51 15.58
CA GLU A 86 28.66 22.74 16.25
C GLU A 86 28.82 22.65 17.78
N ILE A 87 28.43 21.54 18.43
CA ILE A 87 28.62 21.39 19.89
C ILE A 87 29.28 20.05 20.22
N GLN A 88 30.62 20.00 20.13
CA GLN A 88 31.44 19.17 21.01
C GLN A 88 32.87 19.67 21.14
#